data_AF-A0AA37BSU3-F1
#
_entry.id   AF-A0AA37BSU3-F1
#
_cell.length_a   1.000
_cell.length_b   1.000
_cell.length_c   1.000
_cell.angle_alpha   90.00
_cell.angle_beta   90.00
_cell.angle_gamma   90.00
#
_symmetry.space_group_name_H-M   'P 1'
#
loop_
_entity.id
_entity.type
_entity.pdbx_description
1 polymer ?
#
loop_
_entity_poly.entity_id
_entity_poly.type
_entity_poly.pdbx_seq_one_letter_code
_entity_poly.pdbx_strand_id
1 'polypeptide(L)'
;MQVKQVDESSIRRMRLPFPALGHASAGELTLRPEGERWASLRIEGVALGHPFTVKEFYLDWFYPGFPKNLMSSFVDSYSNVVAFSVGTITVHTGRDYRGEQAASLQAGYTHAEIRYRGGTGVLRAIVQGLYGIGNPVPETFVERSFLARHAGTGWFEEERVSRMLWRPIGREIELGDGALVLDSFGVYREGQASHCIAVYRQGSAEGWIDFTDSTAISHSLYAFRDGNFLRLGVRDGMALLSGEMTPVLYRFDHGGFTFTVSVPMGSPLSYRSIRQLAEEAASLVLG
;
A
#
# COMPACT_ATOMS: atom_id res chain seq x y z
N MET A 1 -12.59 -11.59 -22.26
CA MET A 1 -12.15 -11.99 -20.91
C MET A 1 -11.48 -13.34 -21.02
N GLN A 2 -10.15 -13.43 -20.95
CA GLN A 2 -9.47 -14.72 -20.83
C GLN A 2 -9.34 -15.03 -19.33
N VAL A 3 -10.26 -15.86 -18.83
CA VAL A 3 -10.11 -16.48 -17.51
C VAL A 3 -9.17 -17.65 -17.71
N LYS A 4 -8.00 -17.60 -17.10
CA LYS A 4 -7.11 -18.75 -17.06
C LYS A 4 -7.24 -19.34 -15.66
N GLN A 5 -7.79 -20.54 -15.55
CA GLN A 5 -7.64 -21.29 -14.31
C GLN A 5 -6.15 -21.60 -14.15
N VAL A 6 -5.57 -21.13 -13.05
CA VAL A 6 -4.16 -21.32 -12.71
C VAL A 6 -4.13 -22.17 -11.45
N ASP A 7 -3.54 -23.36 -11.52
CA ASP A 7 -3.38 -24.21 -10.34
C ASP A 7 -2.38 -23.62 -9.33
N GLU A 8 -2.40 -24.12 -8.09
CA GLU A 8 -1.53 -23.64 -7.00
C GLU A 8 -0.03 -23.70 -7.38
N SER A 9 0.38 -24.74 -8.12
CA SER A 9 1.77 -24.90 -8.54
C SER A 9 2.19 -23.83 -9.55
N SER A 10 1.25 -23.38 -10.38
CA SER A 10 1.42 -22.32 -11.36
C SER A 10 1.41 -20.94 -10.68
N ILE A 11 0.53 -20.72 -9.70
CA ILE A 11 0.52 -19.53 -8.83
C ILE A 11 1.87 -19.36 -8.14
N ARG A 12 2.43 -20.43 -7.55
CA ARG A 12 3.77 -20.42 -6.91
C ARG A 12 4.90 -20.07 -7.89
N ARG A 13 4.76 -20.41 -9.18
CA ARG A 13 5.75 -20.09 -10.24
C ARG A 13 5.61 -18.67 -10.78
N MET A 14 4.44 -18.04 -10.64
CA MET A 14 4.14 -16.74 -11.23
C MET A 14 4.80 -15.56 -10.51
N ARG A 15 5.54 -15.79 -9.41
CA ARG A 15 6.20 -14.74 -8.59
C ARG A 15 5.27 -13.54 -8.40
N LEU A 16 4.11 -13.82 -7.81
CA LEU A 16 3.06 -12.81 -7.66
C LEU A 16 3.54 -11.67 -6.75
N PRO A 17 3.13 -10.41 -7.03
CA PRO A 17 3.42 -9.27 -6.18
C PRO A 17 3.05 -9.51 -4.73
N PHE A 18 1.93 -10.16 -4.47
CA PHE A 18 1.32 -10.32 -3.15
C PHE A 18 1.23 -11.80 -2.75
N PRO A 19 1.15 -12.10 -1.43
CA PRO A 19 0.90 -13.46 -0.96
C PRO A 19 -0.35 -14.05 -1.60
N ALA A 20 -0.26 -15.30 -2.04
CA ALA A 20 -1.37 -16.07 -2.61
C ALA A 20 -1.81 -17.18 -1.65
N LEU A 21 -3.01 -17.74 -1.85
CA LEU A 21 -3.60 -18.71 -0.93
C LEU A 21 -2.98 -20.10 -1.07
N GLY A 22 -2.53 -20.67 0.05
CA GLY A 22 -1.92 -21.99 0.12
C GLY A 22 -2.92 -23.13 0.15
N HIS A 23 -3.99 -23.08 0.95
CA HIS A 23 -5.00 -24.15 0.96
C HIS A 23 -6.32 -23.70 1.58
N ALA A 24 -7.34 -23.53 0.74
CA ALA A 24 -8.78 -23.81 0.97
C ALA A 24 -9.52 -23.39 -0.31
N SER A 25 -9.85 -24.35 -1.19
CA SER A 25 -10.50 -24.15 -2.50
C SER A 25 -9.84 -23.07 -3.38
N ALA A 26 -8.78 -23.48 -4.08
CA ALA A 26 -7.93 -22.65 -4.94
C ALA A 26 -8.73 -21.64 -5.77
N GLY A 27 -8.42 -20.37 -5.54
CA GLY A 27 -9.05 -19.27 -6.23
C GLY A 27 -8.50 -19.09 -7.64
N GLU A 28 -9.38 -18.82 -8.59
CA GLU A 28 -9.00 -18.54 -9.96
C GLU A 28 -8.16 -17.25 -9.99
N LEU A 29 -6.99 -17.29 -10.64
CA LEU A 29 -6.20 -16.09 -10.88
C LEU A 29 -6.78 -15.39 -12.11
N THR A 30 -7.40 -14.23 -11.89
CA THR A 30 -7.98 -13.44 -12.97
C THR A 30 -7.07 -12.24 -13.24
N LEU A 31 -6.57 -12.16 -14.47
CA LEU A 31 -6.04 -10.91 -15.00
C LEU A 31 -7.22 -10.15 -15.56
N ARG A 32 -7.47 -8.95 -15.04
CA ARG A 32 -8.37 -8.00 -15.67
C ARG A 32 -7.54 -7.13 -16.62
N PRO A 33 -7.55 -7.36 -17.95
CA PRO A 33 -6.83 -6.52 -18.89
C PRO A 33 -7.52 -5.15 -19.05
N GLU A 34 -6.78 -4.20 -19.60
CA GLU A 34 -7.25 -2.84 -19.89
C GLU A 34 -8.47 -2.81 -20.83
N GLY A 35 -9.30 -1.78 -20.70
CA GLY A 35 -10.49 -1.57 -21.54
C GLY A 35 -11.53 -0.68 -20.86
N GLU A 36 -12.43 -1.28 -20.07
CA GLU A 36 -13.50 -0.55 -19.35
C GLU A 36 -13.13 -0.13 -17.91
N ARG A 37 -12.08 -0.74 -17.33
CA ARG A 37 -11.52 -0.41 -16.02
C ARG A 37 -10.00 -0.69 -16.01
N TRP A 38 -9.33 -0.26 -14.95
CA TRP A 38 -7.89 -0.42 -14.74
C TRP A 38 -7.42 -1.89 -14.69
N ALA A 39 -6.19 -2.10 -15.16
CA ALA A 39 -5.55 -3.41 -15.09
C ALA A 39 -5.29 -3.79 -13.63
N SER A 40 -5.65 -5.02 -13.27
CA SER A 40 -5.40 -5.54 -11.91
C SER A 40 -5.23 -7.05 -11.95
N LEU A 41 -4.33 -7.53 -11.11
CA LEU A 41 -4.16 -8.96 -10.86
C LEU A 41 -4.95 -9.34 -9.61
N ARG A 42 -5.84 -10.33 -9.75
CA ARG A 42 -6.77 -10.71 -8.69
C ARG A 42 -6.74 -12.22 -8.49
N ILE A 43 -6.87 -12.62 -7.23
CA ILE A 43 -7.12 -14.00 -6.84
C ILE A 43 -8.55 -14.06 -6.32
N GLU A 44 -9.39 -14.87 -6.94
CA GLU A 44 -10.80 -15.02 -6.58
C GLU A 44 -11.04 -16.41 -5.99
N GLY A 45 -11.30 -16.51 -4.69
CA GLY A 45 -11.41 -17.79 -3.99
C GLY A 45 -12.72 -17.96 -3.23
N VAL A 46 -12.87 -19.11 -2.58
CA VAL A 46 -13.96 -19.40 -1.65
C VAL A 46 -13.38 -19.84 -0.31
N ALA A 47 -13.80 -19.21 0.78
CA ALA A 47 -13.41 -19.56 2.14
C ALA A 47 -14.67 -19.80 2.98
N LEU A 48 -14.79 -20.98 3.60
CA LEU A 48 -15.97 -21.38 4.38
C LEU A 48 -17.29 -21.18 3.63
N GLY A 49 -17.32 -21.46 2.32
CA GLY A 49 -18.49 -21.27 1.46
C GLY A 49 -18.76 -19.82 1.01
N HIS A 50 -17.92 -18.86 1.39
CA HIS A 50 -18.06 -17.45 0.99
C HIS A 50 -17.02 -17.04 -0.04
N PRO A 51 -17.42 -16.35 -1.12
CA PRO A 51 -16.48 -15.85 -2.11
C PRO A 51 -15.66 -14.69 -1.55
N PHE A 52 -14.43 -14.57 -2.03
CA PHE A 52 -13.56 -13.45 -1.74
C PHE A 52 -12.62 -13.15 -2.92
N THR A 53 -12.07 -11.94 -2.91
CA THR A 53 -11.09 -11.49 -3.89
C THR A 53 -9.92 -10.85 -3.17
N VAL A 54 -8.70 -11.22 -3.56
CA VAL A 54 -7.46 -10.59 -3.10
C VAL A 54 -6.80 -9.89 -4.28
N LYS A 55 -6.36 -8.65 -4.08
CA LYS A 55 -5.57 -7.91 -5.07
C LYS A 55 -4.46 -7.12 -4.39
N GLU A 56 -3.46 -6.76 -5.18
CA GLU A 56 -2.50 -5.73 -4.81
C GLU A 56 -3.23 -4.42 -4.46
N PHE A 57 -2.79 -3.76 -3.41
CA PHE A 57 -3.39 -2.53 -2.91
C PHE A 57 -2.32 -1.62 -2.32
N TYR A 58 -2.47 -0.30 -2.42
CA TYR A 58 -1.50 0.64 -1.86
C TYR A 58 -2.16 1.71 -1.01
N LEU A 59 -1.82 1.70 0.28
CA LEU A 59 -1.88 2.81 1.24
C LEU A 59 -3.22 3.55 1.49
N ASP A 60 -4.31 3.19 0.83
CA ASP A 60 -5.52 4.04 0.82
C ASP A 60 -6.37 4.00 2.13
N TRP A 61 -6.17 3.04 3.04
CA TRP A 61 -6.85 3.06 4.35
C TRP A 61 -6.33 4.14 5.31
N PHE A 62 -5.12 4.66 5.10
CA PHE A 62 -4.49 5.65 5.99
C PHE A 62 -4.54 7.08 5.44
N TYR A 63 -5.00 7.26 4.20
CA TYR A 63 -4.95 8.51 3.45
C TYR A 63 -6.33 8.93 2.92
N PRO A 64 -7.06 9.84 3.58
CA PRO A 64 -8.41 10.27 3.18
C PRO A 64 -8.50 11.18 1.92
N GLY A 65 -7.50 11.31 1.06
CA GLY A 65 -7.43 12.48 0.17
C GLY A 65 -6.86 12.33 -1.24
N PHE A 66 -7.39 11.47 -2.11
CA PHE A 66 -7.42 11.71 -3.57
C PHE A 66 -8.31 10.68 -4.30
N PRO A 67 -8.93 11.02 -5.44
CA PRO A 67 -10.16 11.75 -5.48
C PRO A 67 -11.36 10.80 -5.49
N LYS A 68 -12.24 11.14 -4.55
CA LYS A 68 -13.63 10.74 -4.40
C LYS A 68 -14.53 11.30 -5.52
N ASN A 69 -14.03 11.44 -6.75
CA ASN A 69 -14.76 12.00 -7.91
C ASN A 69 -16.00 11.17 -8.32
N LEU A 70 -16.08 9.94 -7.83
CA LEU A 70 -17.23 9.05 -8.02
C LEU A 70 -18.05 8.86 -6.74
N MET A 71 -17.68 9.49 -5.63
CA MET A 71 -18.43 9.44 -4.38
C MET A 71 -19.22 10.74 -4.21
N SER A 72 -20.55 10.63 -4.29
CA SER A 72 -21.49 11.74 -4.05
C SER A 72 -21.48 12.26 -2.60
N SER A 73 -20.83 11.54 -1.67
CA SER A 73 -20.73 11.88 -0.26
C SER A 73 -19.38 11.41 0.31
N PHE A 74 -18.68 12.31 1.01
CA PHE A 74 -17.41 12.05 1.69
C PHE A 74 -17.57 11.26 3.01
N VAL A 75 -18.81 11.00 3.45
CA VAL A 75 -19.10 10.73 4.86
C VAL A 75 -19.80 9.38 5.09
N ASP A 76 -20.47 8.78 4.11
CA ASP A 76 -21.48 7.77 4.46
C ASP A 76 -21.09 6.29 4.34
N SER A 77 -20.05 5.91 3.58
CA SER A 77 -19.86 4.50 3.21
C SER A 77 -18.74 3.73 3.91
N TYR A 78 -17.81 4.39 4.60
CA TYR A 78 -16.77 3.68 5.35
C TYR A 78 -17.22 3.47 6.79
N SER A 79 -17.46 2.21 7.15
CA SER A 79 -17.70 1.87 8.55
C SER A 79 -16.47 2.19 9.40
N ASN A 80 -16.65 2.20 10.72
CA ASN A 80 -15.51 2.12 11.62
C ASN A 80 -14.61 0.96 11.21
N VAL A 81 -13.31 1.25 11.16
CA VAL A 81 -12.29 0.25 10.90
C VAL A 81 -11.87 -0.35 12.22
N VAL A 82 -11.71 -1.67 12.23
CA VAL A 82 -11.17 -2.41 13.36
C VAL A 82 -9.88 -3.10 12.91
N ALA A 83 -8.94 -3.22 13.83
CA ALA A 83 -7.69 -3.94 13.59
C ALA A 83 -7.63 -5.18 14.48
N PHE A 84 -7.14 -6.30 13.94
CA PHE A 84 -6.85 -7.50 14.71
C PHE A 84 -5.68 -8.26 14.09
N SER A 85 -5.05 -9.15 14.87
CA SER A 85 -3.92 -9.95 14.39
C SER A 85 -4.32 -11.37 14.00
N VAL A 86 -3.67 -11.88 12.96
CA VAL A 86 -3.68 -13.29 12.54
C VAL A 86 -2.23 -13.75 12.48
N GLY A 87 -1.76 -14.41 13.54
CA GLY A 87 -0.32 -14.64 13.71
C GLY A 87 0.41 -13.31 13.85
N THR A 88 1.43 -13.08 13.02
CA THR A 88 2.21 -11.83 12.97
C THR A 88 1.62 -10.77 12.04
N ILE A 89 0.57 -11.10 11.28
CA ILE A 89 -0.05 -10.19 10.32
C ILE A 89 -1.11 -9.37 11.03
N THR A 90 -1.02 -8.04 10.89
CA THR A 90 -2.08 -7.13 11.28
C THR A 90 -3.06 -6.95 10.14
N VAL A 91 -4.35 -7.10 10.43
CA VAL A 91 -5.45 -6.97 9.47
C VAL A 91 -6.34 -5.82 9.91
N HIS A 92 -6.54 -4.85 9.02
CA HIS A 92 -7.51 -3.77 9.19
C HIS A 92 -8.74 -4.10 8.37
N THR A 93 -9.94 -3.99 8.95
CA THR A 93 -11.18 -4.36 8.26
C THR A 93 -12.34 -3.43 8.60
N GLY A 94 -13.28 -3.32 7.67
CA GLY A 94 -14.40 -2.42 7.67
C GLY A 94 -15.17 -2.53 6.35
N ARG A 95 -16.03 -1.55 6.08
CA ARG A 95 -16.76 -1.45 4.81
C ARG A 95 -16.06 -0.50 3.85
N ASP A 96 -15.97 -0.88 2.58
CA ASP A 96 -15.45 -0.02 1.50
C ASP A 96 -16.49 1.02 1.05
N TYR A 97 -16.13 1.86 0.08
CA TYR A 97 -17.02 2.90 -0.45
C TYR A 97 -18.33 2.37 -1.06
N ARG A 98 -18.43 1.07 -1.36
CA ARG A 98 -19.63 0.38 -1.87
C ARG A 98 -20.46 -0.25 -0.75
N GLY A 99 -20.04 -0.09 0.50
CA GLY A 99 -20.65 -0.75 1.66
C GLY A 99 -20.29 -2.24 1.76
N GLU A 100 -19.37 -2.75 0.94
CA GLU A 100 -18.93 -4.15 0.93
C GLU A 100 -17.86 -4.38 2.00
N GLN A 101 -17.78 -5.61 2.54
CA GLN A 101 -16.73 -5.95 3.50
C GLN A 101 -15.38 -5.99 2.80
N ALA A 102 -14.44 -5.23 3.35
CA ALA A 102 -13.08 -5.14 2.85
C ALA A 102 -12.08 -5.21 4.02
N ALA A 103 -10.88 -5.67 3.71
CA ALA A 103 -9.76 -5.67 4.62
C ALA A 103 -8.47 -5.32 3.91
N SER A 104 -7.56 -4.68 4.61
CA SER A 104 -6.19 -4.45 4.16
C SER A 104 -5.20 -5.12 5.09
N LEU A 105 -4.10 -5.61 4.53
CA LEU A 105 -2.99 -6.15 5.30
C LEU A 105 -1.66 -5.92 4.56
N GLN A 106 -0.56 -6.04 5.29
CA GLN A 106 0.79 -6.09 4.74
C GLN A 106 1.41 -7.45 5.09
N ALA A 107 1.96 -8.13 4.09
CA ALA A 107 2.66 -9.39 4.25
C ALA A 107 3.74 -9.55 3.18
N GLY A 108 4.96 -9.89 3.59
CA GLY A 108 6.10 -10.07 2.67
C GLY A 108 6.46 -8.82 1.86
N TYR A 109 6.39 -7.63 2.46
CA TYR A 109 6.58 -6.31 1.80
C TYR A 109 5.56 -6.00 0.70
N THR A 110 4.39 -6.63 0.75
CA THR A 110 3.30 -6.31 -0.16
C THR A 110 2.02 -6.02 0.61
N HIS A 111 1.35 -4.98 0.16
CA HIS A 111 0.05 -4.57 0.66
C HIS A 111 -1.05 -5.20 -0.20
N ALA A 112 -2.04 -5.78 0.46
CA ALA A 112 -3.15 -6.48 -0.20
C ALA A 112 -4.50 -5.96 0.31
N GLU A 113 -5.46 -5.81 -0.60
CA GLU A 113 -6.88 -5.63 -0.30
C GLU A 113 -7.59 -6.97 -0.47
N ILE A 114 -8.40 -7.33 0.51
CA ILE A 114 -9.28 -8.48 0.51
C ILE A 114 -10.72 -7.98 0.52
N ARG A 115 -11.49 -8.28 -0.52
CA ARG A 115 -12.95 -8.17 -0.50
C ARG A 115 -13.54 -9.52 -0.16
N TYR A 116 -14.48 -9.57 0.77
CA TYR A 116 -15.03 -10.85 1.22
C TYR A 116 -16.51 -10.75 1.56
N ARG A 117 -17.17 -11.90 1.70
CA ARG A 117 -18.50 -12.01 2.30
C ARG A 117 -18.42 -12.83 3.58
N GLY A 118 -19.27 -12.53 4.56
CA GLY A 118 -19.28 -13.21 5.85
C GLY A 118 -18.63 -12.40 6.98
N GLY A 119 -18.43 -13.05 8.12
CA GLY A 119 -17.88 -12.42 9.33
C GLY A 119 -16.36 -12.50 9.44
N THR A 120 -15.82 -12.01 10.56
CA THR A 120 -14.38 -12.01 10.87
C THR A 120 -13.74 -13.41 10.85
N GLY A 121 -14.52 -14.48 11.11
CA GLY A 121 -14.06 -15.86 10.98
C GLY A 121 -13.67 -16.25 9.55
N VAL A 122 -14.42 -15.78 8.54
CA VAL A 122 -14.09 -15.99 7.12
C VAL A 122 -12.80 -15.25 6.78
N LEU A 123 -12.69 -13.99 7.18
CA LEU A 123 -11.48 -13.18 6.96
C LEU A 123 -10.25 -13.82 7.61
N ARG A 124 -10.37 -14.35 8.84
CA ARG A 124 -9.28 -15.08 9.50
C ARG A 124 -8.84 -16.30 8.70
N ALA A 125 -9.79 -17.09 8.19
CA ALA A 125 -9.49 -18.26 7.36
C ALA A 125 -8.78 -17.88 6.06
N ILE A 126 -9.22 -16.80 5.40
CA ILE A 126 -8.56 -16.25 4.20
C ILE A 126 -7.10 -15.91 4.51
N VAL A 127 -6.85 -15.12 5.56
CA VAL A 127 -5.51 -14.63 5.93
C VAL A 127 -4.58 -15.78 6.35
N GLN A 128 -5.10 -16.77 7.08
CA GLN A 128 -4.34 -17.99 7.39
C GLN A 128 -3.96 -18.77 6.13
N GLY A 129 -4.86 -18.83 5.14
CA GLY A 129 -4.58 -19.41 3.84
C GLY A 129 -3.45 -18.70 3.09
N LEU A 130 -3.38 -17.35 3.15
CA LEU A 130 -2.33 -16.56 2.48
C LEU A 130 -0.92 -16.85 3.02
N TYR A 131 -0.78 -17.21 4.30
CA TYR A 131 0.50 -17.53 4.94
C TYR A 131 1.09 -18.88 4.50
N GLY A 132 0.28 -19.76 3.89
CA GLY A 132 0.71 -21.09 3.44
C GLY A 132 1.57 -21.10 2.16
N ILE A 133 1.61 -19.99 1.43
CA ILE A 133 2.52 -19.81 0.29
C ILE A 133 3.72 -19.02 0.79
N GLY A 134 4.91 -19.62 0.67
CA GLY A 134 6.15 -19.05 1.18
C GLY A 134 6.33 -17.59 0.79
N ASN A 135 6.96 -16.82 1.69
CA ASN A 135 7.22 -15.40 1.48
C ASN A 135 7.81 -15.17 0.08
N PRO A 136 7.27 -14.24 -0.72
CA PRO A 136 7.95 -13.83 -1.94
C PRO A 136 9.39 -13.42 -1.59
N VAL A 137 10.33 -13.92 -2.40
CA VAL A 137 11.77 -13.60 -2.34
C VAL A 137 11.91 -12.07 -2.40
N PRO A 138 12.85 -11.41 -1.67
CA PRO A 138 12.96 -9.96 -1.72
C PRO A 138 13.55 -9.51 -3.07
N GLU A 139 12.70 -9.40 -4.08
CA GLU A 139 12.89 -8.58 -5.27
C GLU A 139 12.61 -7.11 -4.90
N THR A 140 13.12 -6.15 -5.67
CA THR A 140 12.81 -4.73 -5.49
C THR A 140 11.33 -4.44 -5.72
N PHE A 141 10.83 -3.30 -5.26
CA PHE A 141 9.41 -2.93 -5.35
C PHE A 141 8.93 -2.95 -6.79
N VAL A 142 9.76 -2.42 -7.68
CA VAL A 142 9.49 -2.39 -9.13
C VAL A 142 9.36 -3.78 -9.72
N GLU A 143 10.10 -4.76 -9.22
CA GLU A 143 10.07 -6.13 -9.75
C GLU A 143 8.86 -6.92 -9.24
N ARG A 144 8.53 -6.74 -7.95
CA ARG A 144 7.39 -7.44 -7.34
C ARG A 144 6.06 -6.83 -7.78
N SER A 145 5.91 -5.50 -7.80
CA SER A 145 4.62 -4.82 -8.00
C SER A 145 4.04 -5.03 -9.41
N PHE A 146 2.78 -5.47 -9.50
CA PHE A 146 2.11 -5.59 -10.80
C PHE A 146 1.81 -4.19 -11.37
N LEU A 147 1.35 -3.27 -10.51
CA LEU A 147 1.03 -1.90 -10.88
C LEU A 147 2.27 -1.11 -11.31
N ALA A 148 3.41 -1.24 -10.62
CA ALA A 148 4.64 -0.54 -11.01
C ALA A 148 5.20 -1.00 -12.37
N ARG A 149 4.88 -2.25 -12.77
CA ARG A 149 5.37 -2.86 -14.02
C ARG A 149 4.52 -2.57 -15.25
N HIS A 150 3.25 -2.25 -15.08
CA HIS A 150 2.28 -2.09 -16.17
C HIS A 150 1.71 -0.67 -16.17
N ALA A 151 2.40 0.24 -16.87
CA ALA A 151 1.99 1.64 -17.00
C ALA A 151 0.85 1.80 -18.04
N GLY A 152 -0.27 2.43 -17.64
CA GLY A 152 -1.45 2.64 -18.51
C GLY A 152 -2.51 3.56 -17.90
N THR A 153 -3.29 4.26 -18.74
CA THR A 153 -3.88 5.60 -18.49
C THR A 153 -5.35 5.65 -18.01
N GLY A 154 -5.65 6.44 -16.96
CA GLY A 154 -7.01 6.77 -16.47
C GLY A 154 -7.04 7.92 -15.43
N TRP A 155 -7.50 7.78 -14.18
CA TRP A 155 -7.12 8.54 -12.95
C TRP A 155 -7.80 7.82 -11.79
N PHE A 156 -7.06 7.00 -11.06
CA PHE A 156 -7.54 6.30 -9.86
C PHE A 156 -6.37 6.11 -8.85
N GLU A 157 -6.60 5.51 -7.68
CA GLU A 157 -5.60 5.32 -6.61
C GLU A 157 -4.42 4.41 -7.05
N GLU A 158 -4.73 3.32 -7.76
CA GLU A 158 -3.78 2.27 -8.20
C GLU A 158 -2.88 2.72 -9.38
N GLU A 159 -3.44 3.37 -10.41
CA GLU A 159 -3.15 4.77 -10.68
C GLU A 159 -1.76 5.36 -10.43
N ARG A 160 -1.65 6.00 -9.26
CA ARG A 160 -0.52 6.83 -8.89
C ARG A 160 0.78 6.04 -8.92
N VAL A 161 0.72 4.78 -8.46
CA VAL A 161 1.82 3.83 -8.61
C VAL A 161 2.00 3.49 -10.10
N SER A 162 0.96 3.12 -10.84
CA SER A 162 1.12 2.75 -12.27
C SER A 162 1.64 3.85 -13.21
N ARG A 163 1.46 5.14 -12.90
CA ARG A 163 1.92 6.28 -13.71
C ARG A 163 3.35 6.71 -13.45
N MET A 164 3.89 6.28 -12.32
CA MET A 164 5.24 6.66 -11.95
C MET A 164 6.24 5.91 -12.82
N LEU A 165 7.26 6.63 -13.24
CA LEU A 165 8.45 6.03 -13.83
C LEU A 165 9.26 5.40 -12.69
N TRP A 166 9.02 4.12 -12.45
CA TRP A 166 9.67 3.37 -11.38
C TRP A 166 11.09 2.94 -11.73
N ARG A 167 11.98 3.02 -10.75
CA ARG A 167 13.37 2.57 -10.83
C ARG A 167 13.82 1.94 -9.52
N PRO A 168 14.59 0.84 -9.57
CA PRO A 168 15.24 0.30 -8.37
C PRO A 168 16.34 1.25 -7.89
N ILE A 169 16.57 1.27 -6.56
CA ILE A 169 17.71 1.98 -5.94
C ILE A 169 18.67 0.96 -5.33
N GLY A 170 18.18 0.16 -4.36
CA GLY A 170 18.98 -0.81 -3.63
C GLY A 170 20.11 -0.21 -2.79
N ARG A 171 19.91 1.00 -2.24
CA ARG A 171 20.95 1.72 -1.47
C ARG A 171 20.70 1.61 0.02
N GLU A 172 21.71 1.16 0.76
CA GLU A 172 21.71 1.22 2.23
C GLU A 172 21.91 2.64 2.72
N ILE A 173 21.11 3.03 3.72
CA ILE A 173 21.23 4.28 4.45
C ILE A 173 21.38 3.94 5.93
N GLU A 174 22.47 4.44 6.51
CA GLU A 174 22.70 4.40 7.95
C GLU A 174 22.09 5.64 8.60
N LEU A 175 21.07 5.43 9.43
CA LEU A 175 20.49 6.45 10.30
C LEU A 175 20.96 6.18 11.73
N GLY A 176 21.02 7.23 12.57
CA GLY A 176 21.57 7.13 13.93
C GLY A 176 20.87 6.13 14.85
N ASP A 177 19.67 5.67 14.48
CA ASP A 177 18.82 4.70 15.20
C ASP A 177 18.49 3.44 14.36
N GLY A 178 19.15 3.25 13.22
CA GLY A 178 19.06 2.01 12.45
C GLY A 178 19.46 2.14 10.98
N ALA A 179 19.86 1.02 10.40
CA ALA A 179 20.07 0.89 8.97
C ALA A 179 18.74 0.60 8.25
N LEU A 180 18.60 1.13 7.04
CA LEU A 180 17.51 0.81 6.12
C LEU A 180 18.01 0.73 4.69
N VAL A 181 17.20 0.14 3.82
CA VAL A 181 17.46 0.07 2.38
C VAL A 181 16.43 0.92 1.66
N LEU A 182 16.86 1.95 0.93
CA LEU A 182 16.02 2.56 -0.11
C LEU A 182 15.90 1.56 -1.26
N ASP A 183 14.70 1.04 -1.45
CA ASP A 183 14.42 -0.09 -2.33
C ASP A 183 14.20 0.37 -3.77
N SER A 184 13.31 1.35 -3.95
CA SER A 184 12.89 1.83 -5.27
C SER A 184 12.29 3.21 -5.17
N PHE A 185 12.16 3.89 -6.30
CA PHE A 185 11.41 5.13 -6.39
C PHE A 185 10.63 5.24 -7.69
N GLY A 186 9.54 5.98 -7.63
CA GLY A 186 8.68 6.32 -8.75
C GLY A 186 8.57 7.82 -8.89
N VAL A 187 8.68 8.32 -10.12
CA VAL A 187 8.54 9.75 -10.42
C VAL A 187 7.39 9.97 -11.39
N TYR A 188 6.47 10.85 -11.01
CA TYR A 188 5.46 11.42 -11.89
C TYR A 188 5.78 12.90 -12.14
N ARG A 189 5.69 13.34 -13.39
CA ARG A 189 5.95 14.73 -13.78
C ARG A 189 4.75 15.28 -14.54
N GLU A 190 4.29 16.46 -14.13
CA GLU A 190 3.23 17.22 -14.80
C GLU A 190 3.71 18.66 -15.01
N GLY A 191 4.09 19.00 -16.23
CA GLY A 191 4.75 20.28 -16.53
C GLY A 191 6.11 20.38 -15.81
N GLN A 192 6.27 21.42 -14.97
CA GLN A 192 7.46 21.59 -14.12
C GLN A 192 7.33 20.89 -12.76
N ALA A 193 6.13 20.41 -12.43
CA ALA A 193 5.88 19.79 -11.15
C ALA A 193 6.37 18.35 -11.11
N SER A 194 6.87 17.93 -9.96
CA SER A 194 7.29 16.55 -9.74
C SER A 194 6.73 15.99 -8.46
N HIS A 195 6.22 14.78 -8.59
CA HIS A 195 5.63 14.03 -7.51
C HIS A 195 6.30 12.67 -7.44
N CYS A 196 6.82 12.33 -6.27
CA CYS A 196 7.73 11.21 -6.10
C CYS A 196 7.25 10.31 -4.97
N ILE A 197 7.46 9.01 -5.15
CA ILE A 197 7.37 8.03 -4.08
C ILE A 197 8.69 7.29 -4.00
N ALA A 198 9.29 7.23 -2.82
CA ALA A 198 10.36 6.28 -2.52
C ALA A 198 9.86 5.20 -1.56
N VAL A 199 10.25 3.96 -1.82
CA VAL A 199 9.96 2.79 -0.99
C VAL A 199 11.23 2.40 -0.24
N TYR A 200 11.11 2.14 1.05
CA TYR A 200 12.25 1.72 1.87
C TYR A 200 11.92 0.50 2.72
N ARG A 201 12.95 -0.27 3.07
CA ARG A 201 12.85 -1.48 3.89
C ARG A 201 13.68 -1.36 5.15
N GLN A 202 13.12 -1.83 6.27
CA GLN A 202 13.81 -1.96 7.55
C GLN A 202 13.48 -3.33 8.15
N GLY A 203 14.46 -4.24 8.14
CA GLY A 203 14.20 -5.65 8.45
C GLY A 203 13.12 -6.21 7.53
N SER A 204 12.09 -6.85 8.10
CA SER A 204 10.93 -7.40 7.38
C SER A 204 9.80 -6.41 7.08
N ALA A 205 9.98 -5.13 7.42
CA ALA A 205 8.98 -4.10 7.22
C ALA A 205 9.33 -3.19 6.03
N GLU A 206 8.29 -2.65 5.39
CA GLU A 206 8.40 -1.64 4.33
C GLU A 206 7.66 -0.37 4.74
N GLY A 207 8.29 0.76 4.49
CA GLY A 207 7.70 2.08 4.59
C GLY A 207 7.82 2.86 3.29
N TRP A 208 7.17 4.02 3.26
CA TRP A 208 6.98 4.81 2.05
C TRP A 208 7.26 6.28 2.34
N ILE A 209 7.87 6.98 1.39
CA ILE A 209 8.15 8.41 1.43
C ILE A 209 7.50 9.01 0.20
N ASP A 210 6.43 9.74 0.44
CA ASP A 210 5.69 10.50 -0.55
C ASP A 210 6.15 11.95 -0.49
N PHE A 211 6.55 12.55 -1.60
CA PHE A 211 6.89 13.96 -1.63
C PHE A 211 6.60 14.62 -2.96
N THR A 212 6.27 15.90 -2.88
CA THR A 212 5.93 16.75 -4.03
C THR A 212 6.39 18.16 -3.73
N ASP A 213 6.68 18.92 -4.77
CA ASP A 213 6.79 20.36 -4.67
C ASP A 213 5.46 20.93 -4.13
N SER A 214 5.55 21.62 -3.00
CA SER A 214 4.47 21.91 -2.05
C SER A 214 3.25 22.68 -2.60
N THR A 215 3.26 23.09 -3.87
CA THR A 215 2.23 23.95 -4.48
C THR A 215 1.80 23.59 -5.90
N ALA A 216 2.38 22.58 -6.55
CA ALA A 216 2.30 22.50 -8.02
C ALA A 216 1.27 21.52 -8.58
N ILE A 217 0.90 20.45 -7.86
CA ILE A 217 -0.08 19.46 -8.33
C ILE A 217 -1.27 19.44 -7.36
N SER A 218 -2.47 19.68 -7.90
CA SER A 218 -3.70 19.64 -7.09
C SER A 218 -3.89 18.27 -6.46
N HIS A 219 -4.16 18.24 -5.15
CA HIS A 219 -4.33 17.05 -4.32
C HIS A 219 -3.14 16.08 -4.28
N SER A 220 -1.94 16.44 -4.76
CA SER A 220 -0.74 15.55 -4.74
C SER A 220 -0.38 14.98 -3.37
N LEU A 221 -0.84 15.64 -2.30
CA LEU A 221 -0.71 15.20 -0.92
C LEU A 221 -2.08 14.80 -0.37
N TYR A 222 -2.12 13.63 0.24
CA TYR A 222 -3.29 13.17 0.96
C TYR A 222 -3.59 14.08 2.15
N ALA A 223 -4.80 14.60 2.36
CA ALA A 223 -5.12 15.17 3.68
C ALA A 223 -4.90 14.09 4.78
N PHE A 224 -4.53 14.43 6.01
CA PHE A 224 -4.70 13.48 7.11
C PHE A 224 -6.12 13.64 7.68
N ARG A 225 -6.78 12.54 8.06
CA ARG A 225 -8.13 12.56 8.65
C ARG A 225 -8.06 11.92 10.03
N ASP A 226 -8.53 12.66 11.01
CA ASP A 226 -8.88 12.15 12.31
C ASP A 226 -10.20 11.36 12.26
N GLY A 227 -10.31 10.34 13.13
CA GLY A 227 -11.54 9.59 13.30
C GLY A 227 -11.33 8.08 13.38
N ASN A 228 -12.42 7.37 13.72
CA ASN A 228 -12.45 5.92 13.98
C ASN A 228 -11.40 5.49 15.04
N PHE A 229 -10.23 5.06 14.59
CA PHE A 229 -9.13 4.53 15.40
C PHE A 229 -7.79 5.26 15.16
N LEU A 230 -7.78 6.28 14.28
CA LEU A 230 -6.63 7.11 13.97
C LEU A 230 -6.76 8.47 14.66
N ARG A 231 -5.64 8.95 15.21
CA ARG A 231 -5.54 10.21 15.95
C ARG A 231 -4.54 11.12 15.27
N LEU A 232 -4.99 12.35 15.00
CA LEU A 232 -4.12 13.44 14.58
C LEU A 232 -3.38 14.00 15.78
N GLY A 233 -2.11 14.30 15.58
CA GLY A 233 -1.28 14.98 16.56
C GLY A 233 -0.20 15.81 15.89
N VAL A 234 0.59 16.48 16.72
CA VAL A 234 1.79 17.20 16.30
C VAL A 234 2.94 16.78 17.20
N ARG A 235 4.10 16.50 16.62
CA ARG A 235 5.33 16.21 17.36
C ARG A 235 6.53 16.75 16.60
N ASP A 236 7.38 17.50 17.31
CA ASP A 236 8.60 18.11 16.77
C ASP A 236 8.34 18.92 15.47
N GLY A 237 7.22 19.65 15.46
CA GLY A 237 6.77 20.47 14.33
C GLY A 237 6.22 19.69 13.14
N MET A 238 6.10 18.35 13.22
CA MET A 238 5.47 17.52 12.20
C MET A 238 4.03 17.22 12.57
N ALA A 239 3.13 17.23 11.59
CA ALA A 239 1.84 16.59 11.75
C ALA A 239 2.05 15.06 11.76
N LEU A 240 1.33 14.36 12.63
CA LEU A 240 1.35 12.90 12.66
C LEU A 240 -0.05 12.32 12.71
N LEU A 241 -0.23 11.17 12.06
CA LEU A 241 -1.43 10.35 12.14
C LEU A 241 -1.03 8.97 12.67
N SER A 242 -1.62 8.55 13.79
CA SER A 242 -1.31 7.27 14.44
C SER A 242 -2.55 6.59 14.98
N GLY A 243 -2.54 5.26 15.04
CA GLY A 243 -3.59 4.45 15.63
C GLY A 243 -3.02 3.19 16.26
N GLU A 244 -3.88 2.48 16.99
CA GLU A 244 -3.50 1.17 17.51
C GLU A 244 -3.33 0.19 16.34
N MET A 245 -2.22 -0.52 16.35
CA MET A 245 -1.88 -1.48 15.29
C MET A 245 -1.80 -0.88 13.87
N THR A 246 -1.32 0.36 13.72
CA THR A 246 -1.11 1.00 12.41
C THR A 246 0.31 1.52 12.24
N PRO A 247 0.80 1.63 10.99
CA PRO A 247 1.92 2.53 10.70
C PRO A 247 1.64 3.93 11.23
N VAL A 248 2.71 4.66 11.57
CA VAL A 248 2.61 6.09 11.89
C VAL A 248 2.95 6.89 10.66
N LEU A 249 2.08 7.82 10.28
CA LEU A 249 2.33 8.73 9.19
C LEU A 249 2.84 10.06 9.74
N TYR A 250 3.91 10.59 9.15
CA TYR A 250 4.46 11.91 9.46
C TYR A 250 4.33 12.81 8.25
N ARG A 251 4.00 14.09 8.48
CA ARG A 251 4.02 15.13 7.45
C ARG A 251 4.74 16.37 7.91
N PHE A 252 5.57 16.91 7.03
CA PHE A 252 6.30 18.14 7.24
C PHE A 252 6.73 18.75 5.90
N ASP A 253 6.99 20.06 5.91
CA ASP A 253 7.56 20.77 4.78
C ASP A 253 9.07 20.95 4.99
N HIS A 254 9.85 20.72 3.94
CA HIS A 254 11.29 20.95 3.93
C HIS A 254 11.81 21.19 2.51
N GLY A 255 12.71 22.16 2.35
CA GLY A 255 13.38 22.40 1.05
C GLY A 255 12.46 22.71 -0.13
N GLY A 256 11.26 23.26 0.11
CA GLY A 256 10.25 23.53 -0.92
C GLY A 256 9.33 22.32 -1.25
N PHE A 257 9.58 21.17 -0.63
CA PHE A 257 8.77 19.97 -0.75
C PHE A 257 7.92 19.76 0.49
N THR A 258 6.74 19.16 0.29
CA THR A 258 6.00 18.56 1.40
C THR A 258 6.22 17.06 1.37
N PHE A 259 6.60 16.51 2.51
CA PHE A 259 6.85 15.09 2.71
C PHE A 259 5.71 14.45 3.49
N THR A 260 5.37 13.22 3.13
CA THR A 260 4.55 12.31 3.90
C THR A 260 5.29 10.98 4.04
N VAL A 261 5.71 10.62 5.25
CA VAL A 261 6.50 9.42 5.53
C VAL A 261 5.66 8.42 6.32
N SER A 262 5.47 7.23 5.76
CA SER A 262 4.90 6.08 6.45
C SER A 262 6.00 5.32 7.18
N VAL A 263 5.87 5.21 8.50
CA VAL A 263 6.81 4.50 9.38
C VAL A 263 6.14 3.24 9.91
N PRO A 264 6.69 2.04 9.61
CA PRO A 264 6.14 0.79 10.08
C PRO A 264 6.04 0.73 11.61
N MET A 265 5.07 -0.04 12.09
CA MET A 265 4.93 -0.30 13.51
C MET A 265 6.21 -0.87 14.13
N GLY A 266 6.57 -0.37 15.31
CA GLY A 266 7.75 -0.85 16.04
C GLY A 266 9.08 -0.43 15.43
N SER A 267 9.07 0.38 14.38
CA SER A 267 10.29 0.98 13.84
C SER A 267 10.98 1.85 14.91
N PRO A 268 12.32 1.73 15.08
CA PRO A 268 13.09 2.54 16.02
C PRO A 268 13.34 3.98 15.52
N LEU A 269 12.88 4.34 14.31
CA LEU A 269 13.20 5.62 13.69
C LEU A 269 12.66 6.81 14.52
N SER A 270 13.58 7.67 14.92
CA SER A 270 13.32 8.96 15.53
C SER A 270 12.89 9.99 14.50
N TYR A 271 12.33 11.11 14.98
CA TYR A 271 11.93 12.25 14.14
C TYR A 271 13.08 12.80 13.30
N ARG A 272 14.29 12.85 13.88
CA ARG A 272 15.48 13.32 13.17
C ARG A 272 15.82 12.38 12.02
N SER A 273 15.80 11.07 12.26
CA SER A 273 16.05 10.05 11.25
C SER A 273 14.98 10.04 10.16
N ILE A 274 13.71 10.30 10.50
CA ILE A 274 12.62 10.43 9.52
C ILE A 274 12.85 11.61 8.57
N ARG A 275 13.31 12.77 9.09
CA ARG A 275 13.68 13.91 8.22
C ARG A 275 14.87 13.57 7.33
N GLN A 276 15.93 13.05 7.92
CA GLN A 276 17.14 12.67 7.19
C GLN A 276 16.83 11.66 6.08
N LEU A 277 16.00 10.65 6.36
CA LEU A 277 15.53 9.68 5.38
C LEU A 277 14.81 10.34 4.20
N ALA A 278 13.90 11.27 4.50
CA ALA A 278 13.16 12.00 3.47
C ALA A 278 14.07 12.88 2.59
N GLU A 279 15.05 13.54 3.21
CA GLU A 279 16.06 14.37 2.52
C GLU A 279 16.97 13.53 1.61
N GLU A 280 17.49 12.40 2.11
CA GLU A 280 18.31 11.48 1.34
C GLU A 280 17.53 10.89 0.15
N ALA A 281 16.26 10.50 0.38
CA ALA A 281 15.39 10.02 -0.68
C ALA A 281 15.13 11.11 -1.73
N ALA A 282 14.84 12.34 -1.33
CA ALA A 282 14.63 13.45 -2.26
C ALA A 282 15.88 13.77 -3.08
N SER A 283 17.06 13.83 -2.45
CA SER A 283 18.33 14.05 -3.15
C SER A 283 18.58 12.97 -4.19
N LEU A 284 18.38 11.69 -3.84
CA LEU A 284 18.58 10.57 -4.76
C LEU A 284 17.63 10.59 -5.96
N VAL A 285 16.38 11.00 -5.74
CA VAL A 285 15.34 10.99 -6.78
C VAL A 285 15.47 12.20 -7.71
N LEU A 286 15.87 13.36 -7.18
CA LEU A 286 15.88 14.63 -7.91
C LEU A 286 17.25 14.98 -8.53
N GLY A 287 18.35 14.40 -8.03
CA GLY A 287 19.72 14.63 -8.52
C GLY A 287 20.53 15.51 -7.59
#